data_AF-A0A7S6MLZ9-F1
#
_entry.id   AF-A0A7S6MLZ9-F1
#
_cell.length_a   1.000
_cell.length_b   1.000
_cell.length_c   1.000
_cell.angle_alpha   90.00
_cell.angle_beta   90.00
_cell.angle_gamma   90.00
#
_symmetry.space_group_name_H-M   'P 1'
#
loop_
_entity.id
_entity.type
_entity.pdbx_description
1 polymer ?
#
loop_
_entity_poly.entity_id
_entity_poly.type
_entity_poly.pdbx_seq_one_letter_code
_entity_poly.pdbx_strand_id
1 'polypeptide(L)'
;MQGCNDDAGLPEIHFYRANEKPYGVFSNLYRRPIVFEGREYPTSEHAYQAGKAAKESVREWILSAPSPSLVAMAAHGLYTWDIVPDWSKVKFDRMRGVLRAKFTQHQDLRELLLSTGDARLVESAKTDNPVNRLWGEVNGKGKNMLGVLLMELRSELRSKSVQSKSNTKPNGKSRAHSLSGMAIVELAC
;
A
#
# COMPACT_ATOMS: atom_id res chain seq x y z
N MET A 1 -40.59 7.06 -24.25
CA MET A 1 -39.78 7.52 -23.12
C MET A 1 -38.87 6.38 -22.72
N GLN A 2 -37.61 6.42 -23.17
CA GLN A 2 -36.62 5.39 -22.87
C GLN A 2 -36.06 5.68 -21.48
N GLY A 3 -36.29 4.78 -20.52
CA GLY A 3 -35.68 4.87 -19.20
C GLY A 3 -34.19 4.56 -19.30
N CYS A 4 -33.35 5.52 -18.92
CA CYS A 4 -31.94 5.28 -18.63
C CYS A 4 -31.87 4.47 -17.33
N ASN A 5 -31.57 3.18 -17.44
CA ASN A 5 -31.16 2.38 -16.28
C ASN A 5 -29.69 2.74 -15.99
N ASP A 6 -29.49 3.79 -15.18
CA ASP A 6 -28.19 4.21 -14.67
C ASP A 6 -27.74 3.30 -13.49
N ASP A 7 -27.74 1.98 -13.71
CA ASP A 7 -27.26 0.98 -12.75
C ASP A 7 -25.89 0.40 -13.19
N ALA A 8 -25.11 1.20 -13.91
CA ALA A 8 -23.72 0.87 -14.23
C ALA A 8 -22.90 1.01 -12.95
N GLY A 9 -22.80 -0.07 -12.18
CA GLY A 9 -21.92 -0.15 -11.00
C GLY A 9 -20.52 0.37 -11.31
N LEU A 10 -19.82 0.86 -10.27
CA LEU A 10 -18.45 1.36 -10.40
C LEU A 10 -17.58 0.34 -11.17
N PRO A 11 -16.70 0.80 -12.08
CA PRO A 11 -15.86 -0.10 -12.85
C PRO A 11 -15.04 -0.99 -11.92
N GLU A 12 -14.95 -2.29 -12.22
CA GLU A 12 -14.17 -3.24 -11.42
C GLU A 12 -12.83 -3.58 -12.09
N ILE A 13 -11.78 -3.66 -11.28
CA ILE A 13 -10.46 -4.16 -11.67
C ILE A 13 -10.19 -5.43 -10.88
N HIS A 14 -10.18 -6.55 -11.57
CA HIS A 14 -9.86 -7.85 -11.02
C HIS A 14 -8.36 -8.11 -11.11
N PHE A 15 -7.77 -8.62 -10.03
CA PHE A 15 -6.38 -9.07 -10.00
C PHE A 15 -6.25 -10.35 -9.17
N TYR A 16 -5.31 -11.22 -9.52
CA TYR A 16 -5.03 -12.39 -8.69
C TYR A 16 -3.56 -12.79 -8.75
N ARG A 17 -3.04 -13.05 -9.95
CA ARG A 17 -1.66 -13.55 -10.10
C ARG A 17 -0.70 -12.38 -10.14
N ALA A 18 0.40 -12.52 -9.40
CA ALA A 18 1.48 -11.52 -9.37
C ALA A 18 2.07 -11.19 -10.76
N ASN A 19 1.99 -12.09 -11.73
CA ASN A 19 2.51 -11.88 -13.09
C ASN A 19 1.50 -11.29 -14.08
N GLU A 20 0.24 -11.07 -13.68
CA GLU A 20 -0.75 -10.42 -14.53
C GLU A 20 -0.38 -8.95 -14.74
N LYS A 21 -0.55 -8.44 -15.97
CA LYS A 21 -0.30 -7.05 -16.30
C LYS A 21 -1.61 -6.35 -16.64
N PRO A 22 -1.80 -5.07 -16.23
CA PRO A 22 -0.88 -4.29 -15.40
C PRO A 22 -1.03 -4.56 -13.89
N TYR A 23 -2.10 -5.21 -13.46
CA TYR A 23 -2.58 -5.17 -12.07
C TYR A 23 -2.05 -6.27 -11.14
N GLY A 24 -1.18 -7.17 -11.61
CA GLY A 24 -0.54 -8.17 -10.75
C GLY A 24 0.26 -7.58 -9.60
N VAL A 25 0.65 -6.31 -9.71
CA VAL A 25 1.29 -5.55 -8.61
C VAL A 25 0.41 -5.41 -7.37
N PHE A 26 -0.91 -5.54 -7.49
CA PHE A 26 -1.83 -5.46 -6.35
C PHE A 26 -1.83 -6.75 -5.52
N SER A 27 -1.35 -7.87 -6.09
CA SER A 27 -1.13 -9.10 -5.33
C SER A 27 -0.02 -8.93 -4.28
N ASN A 28 -0.23 -9.49 -3.09
CA ASN A 28 0.80 -9.54 -2.04
C ASN A 28 1.99 -10.44 -2.39
N LEU A 29 1.82 -11.32 -3.39
CA LEU A 29 2.85 -12.22 -3.89
C LEU A 29 3.75 -11.54 -4.95
N TYR A 30 3.42 -10.32 -5.38
CA TYR A 30 4.26 -9.55 -6.29
C TYR A 30 5.63 -9.26 -5.67
N ARG A 31 6.70 -9.65 -6.37
CA ARG A 31 8.08 -9.45 -5.93
C ARG A 31 8.48 -8.00 -6.06
N ARG A 32 8.47 -7.31 -4.91
CA ARG A 32 8.94 -5.93 -4.76
C ARG A 32 9.41 -5.76 -3.31
N PRO A 33 10.73 -5.66 -3.07
CA PRO A 33 11.26 -5.53 -1.72
C PRO A 33 10.67 -4.32 -0.98
N ILE A 34 10.35 -4.49 0.30
CA ILE A 34 9.85 -3.42 1.17
C ILE A 34 10.55 -3.48 2.52
N VAL A 35 10.81 -2.33 3.11
CA VAL A 35 11.23 -2.24 4.52
C VAL A 35 9.99 -2.03 5.38
N PHE A 36 9.74 -2.92 6.34
CA PHE A 36 8.62 -2.83 7.26
C PHE A 36 9.06 -3.26 8.66
N GLU A 37 8.73 -2.48 9.69
CA GLU A 37 9.16 -2.74 11.08
C GLU A 37 10.68 -2.94 11.22
N GLY A 38 11.47 -2.18 10.45
CA GLY A 38 12.94 -2.23 10.49
C GLY A 38 13.58 -3.42 9.76
N ARG A 39 12.79 -4.28 9.09
CA ARG A 39 13.29 -5.42 8.31
C ARG A 39 12.92 -5.31 6.84
N GLU A 40 13.82 -5.69 5.96
CA GLU A 40 13.54 -5.83 4.53
C GLU A 40 12.86 -7.19 4.25
N TYR A 41 11.79 -7.16 3.45
CA TYR A 41 11.03 -8.33 3.04
C TYR A 41 10.92 -8.40 1.52
N PRO A 42 11.09 -9.58 0.89
CA PRO A 42 11.02 -9.72 -0.57
C PRO A 42 9.65 -9.37 -1.18
N THR A 43 8.57 -9.58 -0.41
CA THR A 43 7.20 -9.27 -0.81
C THR A 43 6.36 -8.81 0.39
N SER A 44 5.19 -8.22 0.10
CA SER A 44 4.17 -7.94 1.11
C SER A 44 3.72 -9.19 1.86
N GLU A 45 3.61 -10.34 1.18
CA GLU A 45 3.26 -11.62 1.83
C GLU A 45 4.27 -12.00 2.92
N HIS A 46 5.58 -11.84 2.67
CA HIS A 46 6.61 -12.10 3.68
C HIS A 46 6.47 -11.17 4.89
N ALA A 47 6.33 -9.87 4.65
CA ALA A 47 6.15 -8.89 5.71
C ALA A 47 4.88 -9.18 6.54
N TYR A 48 3.78 -9.52 5.88
CA TYR A 48 2.52 -9.84 6.54
C TYR A 48 2.64 -11.10 7.40
N GLN A 49 3.11 -12.22 6.85
CA GLN A 49 3.17 -13.49 7.57
C GLN A 49 4.24 -13.51 8.67
N ALA A 50 5.30 -12.72 8.56
CA ALA A 50 6.32 -12.59 9.61
C ALA A 50 5.74 -12.15 10.97
N GLY A 51 4.69 -11.32 10.95
CA GLY A 51 4.03 -10.87 12.19
C GLY A 51 3.03 -11.86 12.76
N LYS A 52 2.75 -12.97 12.06
CA LYS A 52 1.86 -14.01 12.57
C LYS A 52 2.54 -14.84 13.66
N ALA A 53 3.85 -15.06 13.53
CA ALA A 53 4.63 -15.87 14.45
C ALA A 53 4.90 -15.15 15.79
N ALA A 54 4.57 -15.82 16.89
CA ALA A 54 4.81 -15.33 18.25
C ALA A 54 6.29 -15.40 18.66
N LYS A 55 7.03 -16.37 18.13
CA LYS A 55 8.46 -16.61 18.43
C LYS A 55 9.32 -16.28 17.21
N GLU A 56 10.53 -15.77 17.45
CA GLU A 56 11.48 -15.46 16.38
C GLU A 56 11.86 -16.70 15.57
N SER A 57 12.10 -17.85 16.21
CA SER A 57 12.46 -19.08 15.50
C SER A 57 11.36 -19.55 14.52
N VAL A 58 10.10 -19.37 14.89
CA VAL A 58 8.95 -19.69 14.01
C VAL A 58 8.87 -18.69 12.86
N ARG A 59 9.12 -17.41 13.13
CA ARG A 59 9.18 -16.36 12.10
C ARG A 59 10.25 -16.69 11.06
N GLU A 60 11.46 -17.03 11.49
CA GLU A 60 12.55 -17.39 10.58
C GLU A 60 12.25 -18.66 9.79
N TRP A 61 11.61 -19.65 10.41
CA TRP A 61 11.17 -20.85 9.70
C TRP A 61 10.16 -20.54 8.59
N ILE A 62 9.16 -19.70 8.86
CA ILE A 62 8.19 -19.24 7.83
C ILE A 62 8.91 -18.50 6.69
N LEU A 63 9.82 -17.58 7.05
CA LEU A 63 10.54 -16.74 6.09
C LEU A 63 11.61 -17.50 5.29
N SER A 64 12.01 -18.68 5.74
CA SER A 64 12.91 -19.58 5.01
C SER A 64 12.27 -20.23 3.78
N ALA A 65 10.94 -20.14 3.63
CA ALA A 65 10.24 -20.73 2.51
C ALA A 65 10.67 -20.11 1.17
N PRO A 66 10.86 -20.91 0.10
CA PRO A 66 11.51 -20.44 -1.13
C PRO A 66 10.60 -19.58 -2.03
N SER A 67 9.33 -19.39 -1.67
CA SER A 67 8.39 -18.58 -2.45
C SER A 67 7.32 -17.92 -1.58
N PRO A 68 6.75 -16.78 -2.02
CA PRO A 68 5.67 -16.10 -1.29
C PRO A 68 4.46 -16.99 -1.01
N SER A 69 4.10 -17.88 -1.95
CA SER A 69 2.98 -18.81 -1.75
C SER A 69 3.29 -19.86 -0.69
N LEU A 70 4.54 -20.32 -0.58
CA LEU A 70 4.96 -21.25 0.46
C LEU A 70 5.09 -20.57 1.83
N VAL A 71 5.42 -19.28 1.89
CA VAL A 71 5.35 -18.47 3.12
C VAL A 71 3.91 -18.44 3.65
N ALA A 72 2.93 -18.14 2.78
CA ALA A 72 1.51 -18.14 3.16
C ALA A 72 1.05 -19.51 3.66
N MET A 73 1.49 -20.58 2.98
CA MET A 73 1.18 -21.97 3.34
C MET A 73 1.78 -22.36 4.70
N ALA A 74 3.07 -22.09 4.92
CA ALA A 74 3.76 -22.36 6.18
C ALA A 74 3.09 -21.61 7.34
N ALA A 75 2.78 -20.33 7.14
CA ALA A 75 2.11 -19.52 8.14
C ALA A 75 0.66 -20.00 8.41
N HIS A 76 -0.04 -20.55 7.42
CA HIS A 76 -1.37 -21.14 7.61
C HIS A 76 -1.33 -22.42 8.44
N GLY A 77 -0.27 -23.21 8.33
CA GLY A 77 -0.07 -24.47 9.07
C GLY A 77 0.41 -24.32 10.51
N LEU A 78 0.64 -23.09 11.01
CA LEU A 78 1.06 -22.89 12.40
C LEU A 78 0.01 -23.37 13.39
N TYR A 79 0.49 -24.00 14.47
CA TYR A 79 -0.32 -24.26 15.63
C TYR A 79 -0.69 -22.97 16.37
N THR A 80 -1.81 -23.00 17.10
CA THR A 80 -2.36 -21.81 17.77
C THR A 80 -1.39 -21.19 18.78
N TRP A 81 -0.55 -21.98 19.46
CA TRP A 81 0.45 -21.50 20.42
C TRP A 81 1.68 -20.83 19.79
N ASP A 82 1.88 -20.97 18.47
CA ASP A 82 2.94 -20.29 17.73
C ASP A 82 2.43 -19.02 17.02
N ILE A 83 1.13 -18.72 17.13
CA ILE A 83 0.50 -17.53 16.58
C ILE A 83 0.43 -16.43 17.64
N VAL A 84 0.69 -15.18 17.25
CA VAL A 84 0.53 -14.03 18.15
C VAL A 84 -0.91 -13.94 18.70
N PRO A 85 -1.10 -13.53 19.96
CA PRO A 85 -2.43 -13.29 20.51
C PRO A 85 -3.25 -12.33 19.65
N ASP A 86 -4.57 -12.56 19.57
CA ASP A 86 -5.50 -11.70 18.82
C ASP A 86 -5.17 -11.52 17.32
N TRP A 87 -4.43 -12.45 16.70
CA TRP A 87 -4.09 -12.39 15.27
C TRP A 87 -5.30 -12.11 14.36
N SER A 88 -6.48 -12.66 14.71
CA SER A 88 -7.73 -12.44 13.97
C SER A 88 -8.13 -10.96 13.88
N LYS A 89 -7.72 -10.12 14.83
CA LYS A 89 -7.96 -8.67 14.90
C LYS A 89 -6.80 -7.90 14.28
N VAL A 90 -5.56 -8.17 14.72
CA VAL A 90 -4.39 -7.34 14.36
C VAL A 90 -3.92 -7.53 12.91
N LYS A 91 -4.30 -8.63 12.25
CA LYS A 91 -3.90 -8.91 10.86
C LYS A 91 -4.30 -7.83 9.87
N PHE A 92 -5.43 -7.16 10.09
CA PHE A 92 -5.90 -6.11 9.17
C PHE A 92 -5.02 -4.87 9.25
N ASP A 93 -4.67 -4.44 10.46
CA ASP A 93 -3.81 -3.27 10.66
C ASP A 93 -2.38 -3.54 10.23
N ARG A 94 -1.89 -4.78 10.44
CA ARG A 94 -0.62 -5.20 9.85
C ARG A 94 -0.66 -5.11 8.33
N MET A 95 -1.68 -5.66 7.68
CA MET A 95 -1.81 -5.59 6.23
C MET A 95 -1.87 -4.14 5.73
N ARG A 96 -2.61 -3.25 6.41
CA ARG A 96 -2.61 -1.82 6.11
C ARG A 96 -1.20 -1.23 6.15
N GLY A 97 -0.42 -1.53 7.20
CA GLY A 97 0.97 -1.09 7.32
C GLY A 97 1.86 -1.59 6.18
N VAL A 98 1.72 -2.88 5.84
CA VAL A 98 2.49 -3.53 4.76
C VAL A 98 2.16 -2.94 3.39
N LEU A 99 0.87 -2.74 3.09
CA LEU A 99 0.43 -2.12 1.84
C LEU A 99 0.93 -0.68 1.77
N ARG A 100 0.81 0.08 2.86
CA ARG A 100 1.35 1.44 2.93
C ARG A 100 2.84 1.44 2.60
N ALA A 101 3.65 0.60 3.26
CA ALA A 101 5.07 0.48 2.98
C ALA A 101 5.35 0.22 1.49
N LYS A 102 4.66 -0.76 0.88
CA LYS A 102 4.80 -1.09 -0.54
C LYS A 102 4.48 0.09 -1.46
N PHE A 103 3.32 0.71 -1.31
CA PHE A 103 2.88 1.75 -2.24
C PHE A 103 3.48 3.13 -1.93
N THR A 104 4.12 3.35 -0.77
CA THR A 104 4.84 4.60 -0.50
C THR A 104 6.33 4.53 -0.79
N GLN A 105 6.94 3.34 -0.76
CA GLN A 105 8.36 3.16 -1.10
C GLN A 105 8.61 3.04 -2.60
N HIS A 106 7.57 2.75 -3.40
CA HIS A 106 7.67 2.52 -4.84
C HIS A 106 6.74 3.45 -5.62
N GLN A 107 7.32 4.47 -6.26
CA GLN A 107 6.55 5.52 -6.94
C GLN A 107 5.71 4.99 -8.11
N ASP A 108 6.25 4.08 -8.92
CA ASP A 108 5.54 3.42 -10.02
C ASP A 108 4.29 2.66 -9.54
N LEU A 109 4.41 1.93 -8.43
CA LEU A 109 3.27 1.22 -7.84
C LEU A 109 2.23 2.20 -7.29
N ARG A 110 2.69 3.29 -6.65
CA ARG A 110 1.82 4.37 -6.16
C ARG A 110 1.00 4.97 -7.27
N GLU A 111 1.66 5.33 -8.37
CA GLU A 111 1.03 5.94 -9.55
C GLU A 111 0.02 5.01 -10.18
N LEU A 112 0.35 3.72 -10.31
CA LEU A 112 -0.57 2.70 -10.81
C LEU A 112 -1.78 2.50 -9.88
N LEU A 113 -1.61 2.55 -8.56
CA LEU A 113 -2.75 2.50 -7.63
C LEU A 113 -3.64 3.74 -7.79
N LEU A 114 -3.06 4.93 -7.91
CA LEU A 114 -3.82 6.18 -8.09
C LEU A 114 -4.56 6.22 -9.44
N SER A 115 -3.95 5.69 -10.50
CA SER A 115 -4.50 5.66 -11.85
C SER A 115 -5.73 4.77 -11.99
N THR A 116 -6.01 3.90 -11.01
CA THR A 116 -7.25 3.11 -10.99
C THR A 116 -8.52 3.95 -10.80
N GLY A 117 -8.41 5.26 -10.59
CA GLY A 117 -9.58 6.13 -10.47
C GLY A 117 -10.47 5.66 -9.32
N ASP A 118 -11.77 5.66 -9.51
CA ASP A 118 -12.73 5.20 -8.49
C ASP A 118 -13.12 3.73 -8.68
N ALA A 119 -12.35 2.98 -9.49
CA ALA A 119 -12.63 1.57 -9.74
C ALA A 119 -12.56 0.75 -8.45
N ARG A 120 -13.46 -0.23 -8.34
CA ARG A 120 -13.42 -1.23 -7.27
C ARG A 120 -12.29 -2.21 -7.56
N LEU A 121 -11.38 -2.39 -6.61
CA LEU A 121 -10.27 -3.34 -6.76
C LEU A 121 -10.69 -4.67 -6.15
N VAL A 122 -10.56 -5.77 -6.90
CA VAL A 122 -11.08 -7.09 -6.49
C VAL A 122 -10.01 -8.16 -6.60
N GLU A 123 -9.58 -8.69 -5.46
CA GLU A 123 -8.73 -9.88 -5.46
C GLU A 123 -9.58 -11.10 -5.85
N SER A 124 -9.39 -11.62 -7.05
CA SER A 124 -10.25 -12.66 -7.65
C SER A 124 -9.63 -14.05 -7.49
N ALA A 125 -9.83 -14.63 -6.31
CA ALA A 125 -9.25 -15.91 -5.97
C ALA A 125 -9.93 -17.09 -6.69
N LYS A 126 -9.16 -18.15 -6.96
CA LYS A 126 -9.65 -19.32 -7.73
C LYS A 126 -10.21 -20.45 -6.88
N THR A 127 -9.73 -20.60 -5.65
CA THR A 127 -10.13 -21.70 -4.77
C THR A 127 -11.11 -21.20 -3.73
N ASP A 128 -12.26 -21.87 -3.59
CA ASP A 128 -13.26 -21.50 -2.59
C ASP A 128 -12.85 -22.01 -1.21
N ASN A 129 -12.32 -21.11 -0.37
CA ASN A 129 -12.00 -21.40 1.02
C ASN A 129 -12.13 -20.12 1.89
N PRO A 130 -12.18 -20.23 3.23
CA PRO A 130 -12.38 -19.08 4.11
C PRO A 130 -11.32 -17.98 4.01
N VAL A 131 -10.07 -18.33 3.69
CA VAL A 131 -8.97 -17.35 3.54
C VAL A 131 -9.17 -16.52 2.28
N ASN A 132 -9.46 -17.19 1.16
CA ASN A 132 -9.71 -16.55 -0.13
C ASN A 132 -11.02 -15.75 -0.12
N ARG A 133 -12.06 -16.22 0.57
CA ARG A 133 -13.31 -15.47 0.80
C ARG A 133 -13.13 -14.28 1.75
N LEU A 134 -12.08 -14.27 2.58
CA LEU A 134 -11.78 -13.13 3.45
C LEU A 134 -11.04 -12.04 2.67
N TRP A 135 -9.92 -12.41 2.05
CA TRP A 135 -9.04 -11.42 1.41
C TRP A 135 -9.52 -11.00 0.03
N GLY A 136 -10.17 -11.90 -0.70
CA GLY A 136 -10.72 -11.65 -2.02
C GLY A 136 -12.17 -12.09 -2.18
N GLU A 137 -12.54 -12.34 -3.42
CA GLU A 137 -13.80 -12.92 -3.87
C GLU A 137 -13.54 -14.18 -4.70
N VAL A 138 -14.46 -15.14 -4.61
CA VAL A 138 -14.47 -16.36 -5.44
C VAL A 138 -15.83 -16.46 -6.10
N ASN A 139 -15.96 -16.43 -7.42
CA ASN A 139 -17.29 -16.39 -8.07
C ASN A 139 -18.21 -15.28 -7.49
N GLY A 140 -17.66 -14.08 -7.26
CA GLY A 140 -18.40 -12.90 -6.80
C GLY A 140 -18.85 -12.90 -5.33
N LYS A 141 -18.39 -13.81 -4.49
CA LYS A 141 -18.64 -13.73 -3.02
C LYS A 141 -17.35 -13.68 -2.22
N GLY A 142 -17.38 -12.96 -1.11
CA GLY A 142 -16.24 -12.75 -0.24
C GLY A 142 -16.24 -11.35 0.33
N LYS A 143 -15.33 -11.07 1.25
CA LYS A 143 -15.19 -9.76 1.88
C LYS A 143 -14.26 -8.83 1.10
N ASN A 144 -13.45 -9.38 0.19
CA ASN A 144 -12.49 -8.62 -0.63
C ASN A 144 -11.64 -7.64 0.20
N MET A 145 -11.19 -8.07 1.39
CA MET A 145 -10.50 -7.17 2.31
C MET A 145 -9.21 -6.59 1.71
N LEU A 146 -8.49 -7.32 0.87
CA LEU A 146 -7.29 -6.78 0.22
C LEU A 146 -7.65 -5.61 -0.70
N GLY A 147 -8.68 -5.79 -1.53
CA GLY A 147 -9.21 -4.73 -2.39
C GLY A 147 -9.67 -3.51 -1.60
N VAL A 148 -10.42 -3.73 -0.51
CA VAL A 148 -10.87 -2.67 0.41
C VAL A 148 -9.69 -1.87 0.96
N LEU A 149 -8.66 -2.55 1.51
CA LEU A 149 -7.49 -1.88 2.08
C LEU A 149 -6.67 -1.11 1.03
N LEU A 150 -6.58 -1.61 -0.20
CA LEU A 150 -5.95 -0.88 -1.30
C LEU A 150 -6.72 0.40 -1.66
N MET A 151 -8.05 0.35 -1.66
CA MET A 151 -8.91 1.51 -1.93
C MET A 151 -8.88 2.55 -0.78
N GLU A 152 -8.81 2.09 0.48
CA GLU A 152 -8.54 2.95 1.64
C GLU A 152 -7.22 3.71 1.43
N LEU A 153 -6.14 2.97 1.15
CA LEU A 153 -4.81 3.56 0.91
C LEU A 153 -4.79 4.52 -0.29
N ARG A 154 -5.46 4.17 -1.39
CA ARG A 154 -5.62 5.05 -2.56
C ARG A 154 -6.23 6.39 -2.18
N SER A 155 -7.28 6.36 -1.35
CA SER A 155 -7.99 7.56 -0.90
C SER A 155 -7.08 8.45 -0.04
N GLU A 156 -6.36 7.87 0.92
CA GLU A 156 -5.40 8.60 1.75
C GLU A 156 -4.27 9.25 0.94
N LEU A 157 -3.73 8.53 -0.06
CA LEU A 157 -2.65 9.02 -0.91
C LEU A 157 -3.09 10.19 -1.81
N ARG A 158 -4.37 10.24 -2.21
CA ARG A 158 -4.97 11.38 -2.91
C ARG A 158 -5.09 12.59 -1.99
N SER A 159 -5.57 12.42 -0.76
CA SER A 159 -5.71 13.55 0.17
C SER A 159 -4.37 14.23 0.46
N LYS A 160 -3.28 13.44 0.59
CA LYS A 160 -1.93 13.99 0.80
C LYS A 160 -1.38 14.77 -0.39
N SER A 161 -1.70 14.38 -1.63
CA SER A 161 -1.21 15.09 -2.83
C SER A 161 -1.92 16.43 -3.04
N VAL A 162 -3.15 16.58 -2.57
CA VAL A 162 -3.90 17.85 -2.61
C VAL A 162 -3.32 18.85 -1.61
N GLN A 163 -3.00 18.41 -0.38
CA GLN A 163 -2.43 19.28 0.66
C GLN A 163 -1.00 19.76 0.34
N SER A 164 -0.18 18.94 -0.34
CA SER A 164 1.17 19.37 -0.73
C SER A 164 1.16 20.46 -1.81
N LYS A 165 0.11 20.55 -2.64
CA LYS A 165 -0.01 21.56 -3.71
C LYS A 165 -0.57 22.89 -3.22
N SER A 166 -1.36 22.91 -2.14
CA SER A 166 -1.95 24.13 -1.57
C SER A 166 -0.97 24.96 -0.72
N ASN A 167 0.15 24.38 -0.26
CA ASN A 167 1.12 25.06 0.59
C ASN A 167 2.24 25.82 -0.15
N THR A 168 2.27 25.79 -1.49
CA THR A 168 3.26 26.53 -2.29
C THR A 168 2.65 27.84 -2.82
N LYS A 169 2.49 28.85 -1.96
CA LYS A 169 2.32 30.24 -2.43
C LYS A 169 3.70 30.92 -2.48
N PRO A 170 4.10 31.57 -3.59
CA PRO A 170 5.34 32.32 -3.64
C PRO A 170 5.16 33.61 -2.82
N ASN A 171 5.96 33.78 -1.78
CA ASN A 171 6.00 35.03 -1.02
C ASN A 171 6.81 36.07 -1.82
N GLY A 172 6.17 36.69 -2.80
CA GLY A 172 6.74 37.79 -3.55
C GLY A 172 6.69 39.09 -2.75
N LYS A 173 7.82 39.50 -2.18
CA LYS A 173 8.11 40.92 -1.92
C LYS A 173 9.54 41.24 -2.34
N SER A 174 9.67 41.67 -3.60
CA SER A 174 10.79 42.48 -4.06
C SER A 174 10.73 43.82 -3.34
N ARG A 175 11.81 44.22 -2.68
CA ARG A 175 12.01 45.60 -2.25
C ARG A 175 13.36 46.05 -2.80
N ALA A 176 13.31 46.70 -3.96
CA ALA A 176 14.40 47.53 -4.45
C ALA A 176 14.68 48.64 -3.42
N HIS A 177 15.93 48.82 -3.02
CA HIS A 177 16.38 50.03 -2.35
C HIS A 177 17.47 50.70 -3.18
N SER A 178 17.19 51.97 -3.44
CA SER A 178 17.91 52.93 -4.27
C SER A 178 19.32 53.20 -3.74
N LEU A 179 20.26 53.34 -4.67
CA LEU A 179 21.54 54.02 -4.47
C LEU A 179 21.30 55.51 -4.19
N SER A 180 21.95 56.05 -3.16
CA SER A 180 22.46 57.42 -3.08
C SER A 180 23.26 57.60 -1.80
N GLY A 181 24.43 58.23 -1.87
CA GLY A 181 25.14 58.74 -0.68
C GLY A 181 26.65 58.58 -0.72
N MET A 182 27.29 59.37 -1.58
CA MET A 182 28.73 59.65 -1.59
C MET A 182 29.08 60.52 -0.36
N ALA A 183 30.09 60.15 0.42
CA ALA A 183 30.79 61.07 1.31
C ALA A 183 32.24 60.61 1.51
N ILE A 184 33.14 61.38 0.90
CA ILE A 184 34.59 61.41 1.15
C ILE A 184 34.79 62.45 2.25
N VAL A 185 35.47 62.12 3.35
CA VAL A 185 36.39 63.06 4.03
C VAL A 185 37.47 62.30 4.80
N GLU A 186 38.65 62.92 4.77
CA GLU A 186 40.00 62.46 5.12
C GLU A 186 40.36 62.41 6.63
N LEU A 187 41.52 61.78 6.87
CA LEU A 187 42.60 62.07 7.85
C LEU A 187 42.34 61.87 9.36
N ALA A 188 43.15 61.01 10.00
CA ALA A 188 44.43 61.41 10.62
C ALA A 188 45.06 60.30 11.52
N CYS A 189 46.39 60.20 11.43
CA CYS A 189 47.38 59.42 12.22
C CYS A 189 47.41 57.89 12.04
#